data_AF-A0A1R3UIT4-F1
#
_entry.id   AF-A0A1R3UIT4-F1
#
_cell.length_a   1.000
_cell.length_b   1.000
_cell.length_c   1.000
_cell.angle_alpha   90.00
_cell.angle_beta   90.00
_cell.angle_gamma   90.00
#
_symmetry.space_group_name_H-M   'P 1'
#
loop_
_entity.id
_entity.type
_entity.pdbx_description
1 polymer ?
#
loop_
_entity_poly.entity_id
_entity_poly.type
_entity_poly.pdbx_seq_one_letter_code
_entity_poly.pdbx_strand_id
1 'polypeptide(L)'
;MIRREGRAPAFLSIAVSASLALTGCSASQSEAGPDTDDTSEHISAFWVERQVRVLTLDRMFTEGDSGEVVENIGDERDRLFESRVVQEEGDGYTVELDEDEWDTTINLSRIDSALNDAMYHNEVTWCGDVVTGEEFVDAYIDEYEGTLDAHDAYEASVADYVDCGTGEP
;
A
#
# COMPACT_ATOMS: atom_id res chain seq x y z
N MET A 1 -43.18 55.82 4.60
CA MET A 1 -43.53 56.75 3.52
C MET A 1 -42.50 56.56 2.41
N ILE A 2 -42.79 56.32 1.12
CA ILE A 2 -44.04 56.23 0.32
C ILE A 2 -43.77 55.09 -0.70
N ARG A 3 -44.45 53.92 -0.66
CA ARG A 3 -45.74 53.55 -1.29
C ARG A 3 -45.89 53.95 -2.77
N ARG A 4 -45.87 52.97 -3.68
CA ARG A 4 -46.67 53.01 -4.93
C ARG A 4 -47.01 51.61 -5.46
N GLU A 5 -48.27 51.19 -5.33
CA GLU A 5 -48.84 50.10 -6.13
C GLU A 5 -49.08 50.54 -7.59
N GLY A 6 -49.30 49.60 -8.52
CA GLY A 6 -49.44 49.99 -9.95
C GLY A 6 -49.96 49.01 -11.01
N ARG A 7 -50.94 48.13 -10.72
CA ARG A 7 -51.80 47.39 -11.70
C ARG A 7 -51.23 46.19 -12.49
N ALA A 8 -52.09 45.18 -12.60
CA ALA A 8 -52.12 44.06 -13.57
C ALA A 8 -53.34 44.30 -14.54
N PRO A 9 -53.86 43.35 -15.35
CA PRO A 9 -53.46 41.97 -15.70
C PRO A 9 -53.29 41.84 -17.26
N ALA A 10 -53.59 40.79 -18.05
CA ALA A 10 -54.26 39.49 -17.87
C ALA A 10 -54.01 38.51 -19.04
N PHE A 11 -54.19 37.19 -18.79
CA PHE A 11 -54.33 36.07 -19.75
C PHE A 11 -53.07 35.74 -20.59
N LEU A 12 -52.73 34.48 -20.91
CA LEU A 12 -53.60 33.39 -21.37
C LEU A 12 -53.24 32.01 -20.75
N SER A 13 -54.20 31.08 -20.75
CA SER A 13 -54.01 29.69 -20.29
C SER A 13 -53.78 28.73 -21.45
N ILE A 14 -52.81 27.83 -21.34
CA ILE A 14 -52.83 26.52 -22.00
C ILE A 14 -52.44 25.48 -20.94
N ALA A 15 -53.33 24.52 -20.69
CA ALA A 15 -53.04 23.34 -19.88
C ALA A 15 -52.74 22.16 -20.81
N VAL A 16 -51.70 21.39 -20.49
CA VAL A 16 -51.46 20.07 -21.10
C VAL A 16 -51.36 19.06 -19.96
N SER A 17 -52.38 18.22 -19.84
CA SER A 17 -52.43 17.13 -18.86
C SER A 17 -52.08 15.81 -19.54
N ALA A 18 -51.06 15.11 -19.03
CA ALA A 18 -50.83 13.71 -19.31
C ALA A 18 -50.21 13.05 -18.07
N SER A 19 -50.88 12.00 -17.55
CA SER A 19 -50.64 11.46 -16.21
C SER A 19 -49.33 10.68 -16.06
N LEU A 20 -48.64 10.88 -14.94
CA LEU A 20 -47.67 9.92 -14.41
C LEU A 20 -48.41 8.84 -13.60
N ALA A 21 -48.54 7.63 -14.14
CA ALA A 21 -48.75 6.39 -13.38
C ALA A 21 -48.63 5.15 -14.30
N LEU A 22 -47.51 4.44 -14.23
CA LEU A 22 -47.39 3.06 -14.70
C LEU A 22 -46.78 2.22 -13.58
N THR A 23 -47.65 1.54 -12.83
CA THR A 23 -47.29 0.50 -11.86
C THR A 23 -48.04 -0.78 -12.23
N GLY A 24 -47.29 -1.86 -12.45
CA GLY A 24 -47.84 -3.13 -12.93
C GLY A 24 -46.74 -3.99 -13.53
N CYS A 25 -46.25 -4.96 -12.76
CA CYS A 25 -45.07 -5.73 -13.12
C CYS A 25 -45.34 -6.73 -14.25
N SER A 26 -44.38 -6.86 -15.17
CA SER A 26 -44.09 -8.09 -15.90
C SER A 26 -42.60 -8.35 -15.78
N ALA A 27 -42.21 -9.62 -15.66
CA ALA A 27 -40.83 -9.99 -15.38
C ALA A 27 -39.93 -9.76 -16.60
N SER A 28 -39.20 -8.65 -16.60
CA SER A 28 -37.86 -8.65 -17.17
C SER A 28 -36.99 -9.45 -16.20
N GLN A 29 -36.56 -10.63 -16.65
CA GLN A 29 -35.44 -11.33 -16.07
C GLN A 29 -34.28 -10.36 -15.96
N SER A 30 -33.73 -10.16 -14.75
CA SER A 30 -32.41 -9.54 -14.64
C SER A 30 -31.44 -10.50 -15.30
N GLU A 31 -31.07 -10.19 -16.54
CA GLU A 31 -29.75 -10.55 -17.03
C GLU A 31 -28.78 -9.83 -16.08
N ALA A 32 -28.33 -10.56 -15.07
CA ALA A 32 -27.04 -10.26 -14.48
C ALA A 32 -26.07 -10.29 -15.66
N GLY A 33 -25.61 -9.11 -16.09
CA GLY A 33 -24.38 -9.03 -16.86
C GLY A 33 -23.34 -9.85 -16.10
N PRO A 34 -22.55 -10.68 -16.78
CA PRO A 34 -21.80 -11.76 -16.14
C PRO A 34 -21.11 -11.20 -14.91
N ASP A 35 -21.35 -11.83 -13.75
CA ASP A 35 -20.55 -11.58 -12.56
C ASP A 35 -19.10 -11.72 -13.03
N THR A 36 -18.40 -10.59 -13.12
CA THR A 36 -16.97 -10.59 -13.34
C THR A 36 -16.43 -11.21 -12.07
N ASP A 37 -16.12 -12.50 -12.18
CA ASP A 37 -15.50 -13.34 -11.17
C ASP A 37 -14.09 -12.77 -10.98
N ASP A 38 -14.04 -11.64 -10.28
CA ASP A 38 -12.89 -10.76 -10.09
C ASP A 38 -11.98 -11.45 -9.09
N THR A 39 -11.36 -12.49 -9.63
CA THR A 39 -10.41 -13.39 -9.01
C THR A 39 -8.98 -12.87 -9.22
N SER A 40 -8.86 -11.54 -9.40
CA SER A 40 -7.68 -10.82 -8.98
C SER A 40 -7.56 -11.00 -7.45
N GLU A 41 -6.57 -11.76 -7.01
CA GLU A 41 -6.29 -11.90 -5.59
C GLU A 41 -5.71 -10.56 -5.12
N HIS A 42 -6.58 -9.69 -4.59
CA HIS A 42 -6.21 -8.32 -4.24
C HIS A 42 -5.02 -8.29 -3.27
N ILE A 43 -3.86 -7.95 -3.82
CA ILE A 43 -2.59 -7.88 -3.12
C ILE A 43 -2.63 -6.68 -2.17
N SER A 44 -2.34 -6.93 -0.90
CA SER A 44 -2.42 -5.90 0.13
C SER A 44 -1.19 -4.99 0.07
N ALA A 45 -1.41 -3.68 0.10
CA ALA A 45 -0.33 -2.69 0.22
C ALA A 45 0.62 -3.05 1.39
N PHE A 46 0.09 -3.42 2.56
CA PHE A 46 0.88 -3.85 3.72
C PHE A 46 1.77 -5.09 3.51
N TRP A 47 1.51 -5.91 2.49
CA TRP A 47 2.41 -6.99 2.11
C TRP A 47 3.49 -6.48 1.16
N VAL A 48 3.14 -5.71 0.13
CA VAL A 48 4.12 -5.10 -0.79
C VAL A 48 5.12 -4.24 -0.01
N GLU A 49 4.60 -3.38 0.88
CA GLU A 49 5.33 -2.51 1.81
C GLU A 49 6.29 -3.32 2.70
N ARG A 50 5.87 -4.49 3.20
CA ARG A 50 6.75 -5.39 3.96
C ARG A 50 7.90 -5.91 3.09
N GLN A 51 7.63 -6.39 1.88
CA GLN A 51 8.68 -6.99 1.06
C GLN A 51 9.77 -5.97 0.70
N VAL A 52 9.38 -4.71 0.42
CA VAL A 52 10.34 -3.61 0.21
C VAL A 52 11.16 -3.36 1.47
N ARG A 53 10.53 -3.25 2.67
CA ARG A 53 11.27 -3.03 3.92
C ARG A 53 12.24 -4.17 4.25
N VAL A 54 11.82 -5.43 4.05
CA VAL A 54 12.63 -6.63 4.33
C VAL A 54 13.86 -6.69 3.42
N LEU A 55 13.67 -6.57 2.10
CA LEU A 55 14.78 -6.61 1.15
C LEU A 55 15.69 -5.37 1.25
N THR A 56 15.14 -4.20 1.60
CA THR A 56 15.94 -3.01 1.90
C THR A 56 16.80 -3.21 3.15
N LEU A 57 16.28 -3.84 4.21
CA LEU A 57 17.03 -4.14 5.44
C LEU A 57 18.15 -5.17 5.19
N ASP A 58 17.87 -6.23 4.43
CA ASP A 58 18.89 -7.20 4.00
C ASP A 58 20.01 -6.53 3.20
N ARG A 59 19.64 -5.59 2.32
CA ARG A 59 20.63 -4.83 1.56
C ARG A 59 21.43 -3.84 2.41
N MET A 60 20.81 -3.22 3.42
CA MET A 60 21.53 -2.41 4.43
C MET A 60 22.57 -3.25 5.19
N PHE A 61 22.25 -4.50 5.56
CA PHE A 61 23.21 -5.41 6.21
C PHE A 61 24.32 -5.88 5.26
N THR A 62 24.04 -5.98 3.96
CA THR A 62 24.99 -6.45 2.92
C THR A 62 25.96 -5.37 2.46
N GLU A 63 25.52 -4.10 2.33
CA GLU A 63 26.37 -2.97 1.90
C GLU A 63 27.05 -2.25 3.09
N GLY A 64 26.42 -2.26 4.27
CA GLY A 64 26.86 -1.55 5.47
C GLY A 64 27.55 -2.44 6.53
N ASP A 65 27.69 -1.91 7.74
CA ASP A 65 27.98 -2.71 8.93
C ASP A 65 26.64 -3.11 9.57
N SER A 66 26.30 -4.41 9.54
CA SER A 66 25.02 -4.87 10.07
C SER A 66 24.86 -4.64 11.57
N GLY A 67 25.96 -4.47 12.31
CA GLY A 67 25.93 -4.05 13.71
C GLY A 67 25.51 -2.59 13.89
N GLU A 68 26.07 -1.67 13.08
CA GLU A 68 25.67 -0.26 13.07
C GLU A 68 24.19 -0.10 12.66
N VAL A 69 23.74 -0.82 11.62
CA VAL A 69 22.34 -0.80 11.18
C VAL A 69 21.41 -1.28 12.31
N VAL A 70 21.76 -2.37 13.00
CA VAL A 70 21.01 -2.93 14.15
C VAL A 70 21.02 -2.02 15.37
N GLU A 71 22.12 -1.31 15.67
CA GLU A 71 22.17 -0.33 16.76
C GLU A 71 21.25 0.88 16.47
N ASN A 72 21.06 1.25 15.21
CA ASN A 72 20.21 2.37 14.80
C ASN A 72 18.69 2.11 14.90
N ILE A 73 18.22 0.85 14.76
CA ILE A 73 16.77 0.50 14.69
C ILE A 73 15.94 1.03 15.89
N GLY A 74 16.57 1.31 17.03
CA GLY A 74 15.91 1.98 18.15
C GLY A 74 15.04 1.07 19.01
N ASP A 75 13.95 1.61 19.57
CA ASP A 75 13.17 0.97 20.64
C ASP A 75 12.40 -0.29 20.20
N GLU A 76 12.14 -0.47 18.89
CA GLU A 76 11.44 -1.67 18.37
C GLU A 76 12.38 -2.75 17.83
N ARG A 77 13.70 -2.51 17.81
CA ARG A 77 14.75 -3.46 17.39
C ARG A 77 14.57 -4.87 17.96
N ASP A 78 14.33 -4.96 19.26
CA ASP A 78 14.23 -6.24 19.97
C ASP A 78 13.09 -7.12 19.40
N ARG A 79 12.07 -6.53 18.78
CA ARG A 79 10.98 -7.29 18.15
C ARG A 79 11.41 -8.03 16.90
N LEU A 80 12.35 -7.49 16.10
CA LEU A 80 12.87 -8.16 14.91
C LEU A 80 13.67 -9.42 15.28
N PHE A 81 14.34 -9.38 16.44
CA PHE A 81 14.98 -10.56 17.04
C PHE A 81 13.96 -11.53 17.63
N GLU A 82 12.97 -11.04 18.40
CA GLU A 82 11.90 -11.90 18.95
C GLU A 82 11.07 -12.58 17.83
N SER A 83 10.88 -11.92 16.67
CA SER A 83 10.17 -12.48 15.50
C SER A 83 11.05 -13.27 14.54
N ARG A 84 12.36 -13.41 14.81
CA ARG A 84 13.39 -14.01 13.94
C ARG A 84 13.61 -13.33 12.59
N VAL A 85 13.06 -12.14 12.35
CA VAL A 85 13.30 -11.35 11.13
C VAL A 85 14.75 -10.91 11.03
N VAL A 86 15.39 -10.63 12.16
CA VAL A 86 16.84 -10.43 12.28
C VAL A 86 17.42 -11.52 13.16
N GLN A 87 18.49 -12.17 12.71
CA GLN A 87 19.16 -13.26 13.41
C GLN A 87 20.68 -12.95 13.57
N GLU A 88 21.29 -13.42 14.66
CA GLU A 88 22.75 -13.36 14.85
C GLU A 88 23.44 -14.41 13.95
N GLU A 89 24.33 -14.00 13.06
CA GLU A 89 25.14 -14.91 12.23
C GLU A 89 26.65 -14.57 12.33
N GLY A 90 27.40 -15.50 12.94
CA GLY A 90 28.85 -15.41 13.06
C GLY A 90 29.30 -14.27 13.99
N ASP A 91 29.84 -13.21 13.40
CA ASP A 91 30.30 -11.99 14.09
C ASP A 91 29.38 -10.77 13.79
N GLY A 92 28.22 -10.97 13.15
CA GLY A 92 27.28 -9.91 12.76
C GLY A 92 25.82 -10.40 12.69
N TYR A 93 24.99 -9.72 11.88
CA TYR A 93 23.55 -9.99 11.74
C TYR A 93 23.13 -10.28 10.30
N THR A 94 22.06 -11.05 10.15
CA THR A 94 21.43 -11.47 8.88
C THR A 94 19.91 -11.27 8.94
N VAL A 95 19.24 -11.12 7.79
CA VAL A 95 17.78 -11.00 7.69
C VAL A 95 17.17 -12.32 7.24
N GLU A 96 16.11 -12.75 7.91
CA GLU A 96 15.32 -13.91 7.46
C GLU A 96 14.35 -13.49 6.36
N LEU A 97 14.61 -13.90 5.12
CA LEU A 97 13.79 -13.58 3.96
C LEU A 97 12.59 -14.52 3.78
N ASP A 98 12.56 -15.65 4.47
CA ASP A 98 11.44 -16.61 4.44
C ASP A 98 10.40 -16.28 5.52
N GLU A 99 9.28 -15.67 5.13
CA GLU A 99 8.16 -15.31 6.04
C GLU A 99 7.59 -16.56 6.79
N ASP A 100 7.77 -17.79 6.29
CA ASP A 100 7.32 -19.02 6.96
C ASP A 100 8.24 -19.45 8.14
N GLU A 101 9.48 -18.93 8.24
CA GLU A 101 10.39 -19.17 9.37
C GLU A 101 10.24 -18.14 10.52
N TRP A 102 9.49 -17.06 10.31
CA TRP A 102 9.26 -16.00 11.29
C TRP A 102 8.37 -16.45 12.47
N ASP A 103 8.61 -15.93 13.68
CA ASP A 103 7.72 -16.18 14.84
C ASP A 103 6.46 -15.28 14.76
N THR A 104 5.51 -15.74 13.97
CA THR A 104 4.17 -15.14 13.80
C THR A 104 3.24 -15.30 15.01
N THR A 105 3.72 -15.80 16.16
CA THR A 105 3.01 -15.56 17.44
C THR A 105 3.09 -14.10 17.87
N ILE A 106 4.10 -13.37 17.36
CA ILE A 106 4.11 -11.91 17.30
C ILE A 106 3.22 -11.48 16.14
N ASN A 107 2.29 -10.55 16.41
CA ASN A 107 1.37 -10.08 15.38
C ASN A 107 2.12 -9.30 14.29
N LEU A 108 1.88 -9.62 13.01
CA LEU A 108 2.54 -9.00 11.85
C LEU A 108 2.60 -7.47 11.92
N SER A 109 1.52 -6.77 12.32
CA SER A 109 1.56 -5.30 12.43
C SER A 109 2.57 -4.73 13.44
N ARG A 110 3.12 -5.55 14.34
CA ARG A 110 4.26 -5.20 15.22
C ARG A 110 5.62 -5.47 14.60
N ILE A 111 5.68 -6.39 13.64
CA ILE A 111 6.85 -6.66 12.81
C ILE A 111 6.94 -5.57 11.75
N ASP A 112 5.83 -5.26 11.07
CA ASP A 112 5.71 -4.15 10.12
C ASP A 112 6.11 -2.80 10.77
N SER A 113 5.69 -2.58 12.02
CA SER A 113 6.10 -1.42 12.86
C SER A 113 7.61 -1.39 13.13
N ALA A 114 8.20 -2.52 13.52
CA ALA A 114 9.64 -2.59 13.81
C ALA A 114 10.51 -2.51 12.54
N LEU A 115 10.00 -3.00 11.41
CA LEU A 115 10.58 -2.79 10.08
C LEU A 115 10.49 -1.30 9.68
N ASN A 116 9.40 -0.60 10.00
CA ASN A 116 9.33 0.84 9.75
C ASN A 116 10.36 1.63 10.58
N ASP A 117 10.49 1.34 11.87
CA ASP A 117 11.52 1.98 12.72
C ASP A 117 12.94 1.71 12.19
N ALA A 118 13.21 0.51 11.66
CA ALA A 118 14.49 0.18 11.02
C ALA A 118 14.76 1.01 9.76
N MET A 119 13.73 1.29 8.96
CA MET A 119 13.79 2.12 7.76
C MET A 119 13.87 3.63 8.09
N TYR A 120 13.17 4.08 9.13
CA TYR A 120 13.17 5.47 9.59
C TYR A 120 14.55 5.89 10.14
N HIS A 121 15.27 4.96 10.78
CA HIS A 121 16.54 5.23 11.44
C HIS A 121 17.81 4.90 10.65
N ASN A 122 17.70 4.33 9.45
CA ASN A 122 18.85 4.01 8.59
C ASN A 122 18.75 4.68 7.21
N GLU A 123 19.91 4.87 6.58
CA GLU A 123 20.03 5.55 5.28
C GLU A 123 20.30 4.56 4.14
N VAL A 124 19.62 4.73 3.01
CA VAL A 124 19.95 4.06 1.74
C VAL A 124 21.03 4.87 1.06
N THR A 125 22.18 4.24 0.84
CA THR A 125 23.41 4.93 0.35
C THR A 125 23.98 4.32 -0.94
N TRP A 126 23.50 3.15 -1.37
CA TRP A 126 24.03 2.44 -2.54
C TRP A 126 23.41 2.89 -3.88
N CYS A 127 22.19 3.46 -3.88
CA CYS A 127 21.50 3.91 -5.09
C CYS A 127 21.80 5.36 -5.56
N GLY A 128 22.81 6.02 -4.98
CA GLY A 128 23.36 7.27 -5.51
C GLY A 128 23.29 8.45 -4.53
N ASP A 129 22.17 9.17 -4.52
CA ASP A 129 21.89 10.18 -3.49
C ASP A 129 21.46 9.48 -2.19
N VAL A 130 21.82 10.06 -1.04
CA VAL A 130 21.49 9.51 0.29
C VAL A 130 20.09 9.94 0.71
N VAL A 131 19.25 8.97 1.06
CA VAL A 131 17.87 9.13 1.54
C VAL A 131 17.63 8.21 2.75
N THR A 132 16.58 8.43 3.54
CA THR A 132 16.21 7.43 4.58
C THR A 132 15.64 6.15 3.94
N GLY A 133 15.65 5.04 4.68
CA GLY A 133 14.93 3.84 4.27
C GLY A 133 13.41 4.07 4.15
N GLU A 134 12.84 4.96 4.95
CA GLU A 134 11.44 5.39 4.84
C GLU A 134 11.19 6.11 3.50
N GLU A 135 12.01 7.11 3.15
CA GLU A 135 11.92 7.83 1.86
C GLU A 135 12.11 6.91 0.65
N PHE A 136 12.94 5.87 0.77
CA PHE A 136 13.17 4.88 -0.28
C PHE A 136 11.98 3.90 -0.43
N VAL A 137 11.42 3.41 0.68
CA VAL A 137 10.25 2.51 0.67
C VAL A 137 9.01 3.25 0.17
N ASP A 138 8.75 4.45 0.68
CA ASP A 138 7.61 5.29 0.27
C ASP A 138 7.67 5.58 -1.24
N ALA A 139 8.84 5.87 -1.80
CA ALA A 139 9.01 6.16 -3.21
C ALA A 139 8.70 4.95 -4.14
N TYR A 140 8.88 3.72 -3.67
CA TYR A 140 8.43 2.53 -4.40
C TYR A 140 6.90 2.36 -4.30
N ILE A 141 6.33 2.56 -3.11
CA ILE A 141 4.89 2.38 -2.86
C ILE A 141 4.06 3.43 -3.62
N ASP A 142 4.47 4.70 -3.62
CA ASP A 142 3.79 5.80 -4.34
C ASP A 142 3.71 5.57 -5.87
N GLU A 143 4.66 4.85 -6.47
CA GLU A 143 4.68 4.54 -7.92
C GLU A 143 3.99 3.20 -8.23
N TYR A 144 4.20 2.16 -7.40
CA TYR A 144 3.83 0.78 -7.73
C TYR A 144 2.61 0.19 -6.98
N GLU A 145 2.06 0.82 -5.92
CA GLU A 145 0.91 0.26 -5.19
C GLU A 145 -0.30 0.02 -6.13
N GLY A 146 -0.75 -1.23 -6.23
CA GLY A 146 -1.90 -1.62 -7.04
C GLY A 146 -1.66 -1.57 -8.56
N THR A 147 -0.40 -1.47 -9.01
CA THR A 147 -0.05 -1.50 -10.43
C THR A 147 0.18 -2.91 -10.98
N LEU A 148 0.53 -3.88 -10.11
CA LEU A 148 0.80 -5.27 -10.47
C LEU A 148 -0.25 -6.21 -9.89
N ASP A 149 -0.61 -7.25 -10.67
CA ASP A 149 -1.70 -8.20 -10.38
C ASP A 149 -1.23 -9.52 -9.71
N ALA A 150 0.07 -9.70 -9.41
CA ALA A 150 0.64 -10.96 -8.92
C ALA A 150 1.77 -10.76 -7.90
N HIS A 151 1.87 -11.66 -6.91
CA HIS A 151 2.90 -11.61 -5.86
C HIS A 151 4.31 -11.76 -6.46
N ASP A 152 4.53 -12.76 -7.33
CA ASP A 152 5.76 -12.98 -8.10
C ASP A 152 6.22 -11.71 -8.88
N ALA A 153 5.28 -10.87 -9.31
CA ALA A 153 5.57 -9.65 -10.07
C ALA A 153 6.05 -8.52 -9.15
N TYR A 154 5.44 -8.36 -7.96
CA TYR A 154 5.98 -7.47 -6.93
C TYR A 154 7.33 -7.97 -6.43
N GLU A 155 7.51 -9.26 -6.17
CA GLU A 155 8.81 -9.81 -5.72
C GLU A 155 9.95 -9.50 -6.70
N ALA A 156 9.71 -9.66 -8.00
CA ALA A 156 10.68 -9.28 -9.04
C ALA A 156 10.91 -7.75 -9.12
N SER A 157 9.84 -6.95 -8.99
CA SER A 157 9.89 -5.48 -9.03
C SER A 157 10.63 -4.89 -7.82
N VAL A 158 10.36 -5.37 -6.60
CA VAL A 158 11.08 -4.98 -5.38
C VAL A 158 12.56 -5.37 -5.50
N ALA A 159 12.86 -6.58 -5.98
CA ALA A 159 14.25 -7.03 -6.13
C ALA A 159 15.04 -6.13 -7.11
N ASP A 160 14.48 -5.80 -8.28
CA ASP A 160 15.11 -4.86 -9.22
C ASP A 160 15.28 -3.47 -8.60
N TYR A 161 14.27 -2.94 -7.90
CA TYR A 161 14.31 -1.63 -7.24
C TYR A 161 15.39 -1.54 -6.14
N VAL A 162 15.48 -2.54 -5.26
CA VAL A 162 16.47 -2.60 -4.17
C VAL A 162 17.91 -2.75 -4.71
N ASP A 163 18.10 -3.38 -5.87
CA ASP A 163 19.37 -3.42 -6.62
C ASP A 163 19.65 -2.12 -7.43
N CYS A 164 18.90 -1.05 -7.18
CA CYS A 164 18.97 0.25 -7.86
C CYS A 164 18.62 0.22 -9.36
N GLY A 165 17.78 -0.74 -9.75
CA GLY A 165 17.09 -0.76 -11.03
C GLY A 165 15.93 0.23 -11.07
N THR A 166 14.87 -0.16 -11.76
CA THR A 166 13.68 0.65 -12.02
C THR A 166 12.45 0.21 -11.23
N GLY A 167 12.32 -1.10 -10.96
CA GLY A 167 11.07 -1.74 -10.57
C GLY A 167 10.13 -2.06 -11.75
N GLU A 168 10.48 -1.73 -13.00
CA GLU A 168 9.66 -2.07 -14.18
C GLU A 168 9.74 -3.59 -14.51
N PRO A 169 8.61 -4.30 -14.66
CA PRO A 169 8.57 -5.75 -14.96
C PRO A 169 8.64 -6.13 -16.46
#